data_AF-A0A832MKC5-F1
#
_entry.id   AF-A0A832MKC5-F1
#
_cell.length_a   1.000
_cell.length_b   1.000
_cell.length_c   1.000
_cell.angle_alpha   90.00
_cell.angle_beta   90.00
_cell.angle_gamma   90.00
#
_symmetry.space_group_name_H-M   'P 1'
#
loop_
_entity.id
_entity.type
_entity.pdbx_description
1 polymer ?
#
loop_
_entity_poly.entity_id
_entity_poly.type
_entity_poly.pdbx_seq_one_letter_code
_entity_poly.pdbx_strand_id
1 'polypeptide(L)'
;MRSRSSLLWHGTNGDIEPCVFIPIKVGNIREQNLVNIWRNSPILKQVRNRDLFKGCGECEYKYICGGCRARAYAYFNNLQGPDPGCSINQKYWEEVKSSQIIGQARLTVQGHR
;
A
#
# COMPACT_ATOMS: atom_id res chain seq x y z
N MET A 1 13.57 11.83 -12.14
CA MET A 1 12.15 11.40 -12.27
C MET A 1 11.42 11.63 -10.95
N ARG A 2 10.63 12.70 -10.84
CA ARG A 2 9.84 13.00 -9.63
C ARG A 2 8.63 12.06 -9.59
N SER A 3 8.64 11.09 -8.70
CA SER A 3 7.50 10.22 -8.41
C SER A 3 6.29 11.10 -8.10
N ARG A 4 5.32 11.17 -9.01
CA ARG A 4 4.03 11.86 -8.81
C ARG A 4 3.19 11.02 -7.84
N SER A 5 3.52 11.01 -6.55
CA SER A 5 2.59 10.44 -5.57
C SER A 5 1.45 11.46 -5.42
N SER A 6 0.30 11.18 -6.01
CA SER A 6 -0.87 12.05 -5.89
C SER A 6 -1.34 12.01 -4.44
N LEU A 7 -1.44 13.17 -3.77
CA LEU A 7 -2.15 13.27 -2.48
C LEU A 7 -3.64 13.41 -2.76
N LEU A 8 -4.46 12.74 -1.96
CA LEU A 8 -5.91 12.82 -2.10
C LEU A 8 -6.52 13.35 -0.80
N TRP A 9 -7.49 14.24 -0.96
CA TRP A 9 -8.23 14.86 0.14
C TRP A 9 -9.46 14.01 0.45
N HIS A 10 -9.59 13.56 1.70
CA HIS A 10 -10.71 12.71 2.13
C HIS A 10 -11.68 13.51 3.00
N GLY A 11 -12.86 13.78 2.42
CA GLY A 11 -14.03 14.28 3.15
C GLY A 11 -13.91 15.71 3.68
N THR A 12 -15.04 16.24 4.14
CA THR A 12 -15.17 17.60 4.71
C THR A 12 -14.37 17.80 6.00
N ASN A 13 -13.70 16.78 6.53
CA ASN A 13 -12.86 16.84 7.73
C ASN A 13 -11.48 17.44 7.49
N GLY A 14 -11.02 17.47 6.22
CA GLY A 14 -9.69 17.99 5.88
C GLY A 14 -8.56 16.98 6.04
N ASP A 15 -8.87 15.70 6.22
CA ASP A 15 -7.87 14.66 6.34
C ASP A 15 -7.23 14.35 4.99
N ILE A 16 -5.92 14.12 5.01
CA ILE A 16 -5.12 13.81 3.83
C ILE A 16 -4.70 12.36 3.91
N GLU A 17 -4.84 11.66 2.78
CA GLU A 17 -4.50 10.26 2.62
C GLU A 17 -3.63 10.06 1.36
N PRO A 18 -2.79 9.02 1.31
CA PRO A 18 -1.90 8.76 0.18
C PRO A 18 -2.64 8.14 -1.02
N CYS A 19 -3.78 7.48 -0.80
CA CYS A 19 -4.61 6.86 -1.83
C CYS A 19 -5.99 6.51 -1.23
N VAL A 20 -7.05 6.50 -2.04
CA VAL A 20 -8.43 6.13 -1.62
C VAL A 20 -8.51 4.73 -1.00
N PHE A 21 -7.64 3.83 -1.43
CA PHE A 21 -7.61 2.44 -0.96
C PHE A 21 -6.65 2.21 0.22
N ILE A 22 -6.03 3.27 0.74
CA ILE A 22 -5.10 3.21 1.86
C ILE A 22 -5.66 4.13 2.94
N PRO A 23 -6.50 3.61 3.86
CA PRO A 23 -7.14 4.38 4.93
C PRO A 23 -6.13 4.72 6.04
N ILE A 24 -5.03 5.39 5.67
CA ILE A 24 -3.99 5.85 6.59
C ILE A 24 -3.92 7.38 6.47
N LYS A 25 -4.35 8.04 7.54
CA LYS A 25 -4.23 9.49 7.69
C LYS A 25 -2.76 9.89 7.75
N VAL A 26 -2.32 10.70 6.79
CA VAL A 26 -0.95 11.25 6.74
C VAL A 26 -0.84 12.66 7.30
N GLY A 27 -1.98 13.34 7.50
CA GLY A 27 -2.08 14.68 8.10
C GLY A 27 -3.48 15.28 7.93
N ASN A 28 -3.66 16.51 8.38
CA ASN A 28 -4.89 17.29 8.18
C ASN A 28 -4.55 18.69 7.62
N ILE A 29 -5.21 19.10 6.54
CA ILE A 29 -4.94 20.36 5.83
C ILE A 29 -5.34 21.61 6.62
N ARG A 30 -6.25 21.47 7.60
CA ARG A 30 -6.69 22.58 8.47
C ARG A 30 -5.68 22.87 9.57
N GLU A 31 -4.91 21.85 9.97
CA GLU A 31 -3.89 21.96 11.01
C GLU A 31 -2.50 22.27 10.43
N GLN A 32 -2.20 21.75 9.23
CA GLN A 32 -0.87 21.82 8.64
C GLN A 32 -0.93 22.14 7.14
N ASN A 33 0.06 22.91 6.66
CA ASN A 33 0.17 23.20 5.24
C ASN A 33 0.42 21.90 4.42
N LEU A 34 -0.26 21.75 3.28
CA LEU A 34 -0.13 20.60 2.38
C LEU A 34 1.33 20.28 2.03
N VAL A 35 2.14 21.32 1.79
CA VAL A 35 3.56 21.16 1.44
C VAL A 35 4.33 20.55 2.61
N ASN A 36 3.97 20.92 3.84
CA ASN A 36 4.58 20.36 5.05
C ASN A 36 4.20 18.88 5.21
N ILE A 37 2.91 18.55 5.11
CA ILE A 37 2.41 17.16 5.17
C ILE A 37 3.12 16.33 4.10
N TRP A 38 3.15 16.83 2.87
CA TRP A 38 3.82 16.18 1.74
C TRP A 38 5.31 15.93 2.06
N ARG A 39 6.07 16.94 2.44
CA ARG A 39 7.53 16.79 2.63
C ARG A 39 7.89 15.99 3.87
N ASN A 40 7.15 16.13 4.96
CA ASN A 40 7.56 15.67 6.28
C ASN A 40 6.84 14.42 6.78
N SER A 41 5.71 14.03 6.20
CA SER A 41 5.00 12.81 6.61
C SER A 41 5.89 11.57 6.48
N PRO A 42 6.10 10.80 7.58
CA PRO A 42 6.92 9.58 7.56
C PRO A 42 6.42 8.53 6.56
N ILE A 43 5.11 8.36 6.47
CA ILE A 43 4.46 7.39 5.57
C ILE A 43 4.73 7.76 4.11
N LEU A 44 4.59 9.04 3.76
CA LEU A 44 4.87 9.49 2.40
C LEU A 44 6.36 9.39 2.05
N LYS A 45 7.26 9.60 3.03
CA LYS A 45 8.69 9.37 2.85
C LYS A 45 8.98 7.89 2.56
N GLN A 46 8.36 6.98 3.29
CA GLN A 46 8.49 5.53 3.05
C GLN A 46 7.97 5.14 1.66
N VAL A 47 6.78 5.63 1.25
CA VAL A 47 6.20 5.34 -0.07
C VAL A 47 6.98 5.98 -1.23
N ARG A 48 7.79 7.01 -0.98
CA ARG A 48 8.70 7.56 -2.00
C ARG A 48 10.02 6.81 -2.10
N ASN A 49 10.47 6.19 -1.02
CA ASN A 49 11.71 5.44 -1.01
C ASN A 49 11.48 4.04 -1.58
N ARG A 50 11.78 3.89 -2.87
CA ARG A 50 11.52 2.65 -3.62
C ARG A 50 12.45 1.51 -3.23
N ASP A 51 13.59 1.81 -2.64
CA ASP A 51 14.57 0.80 -2.21
C ASP A 51 14.10 0.05 -0.96
N LEU A 52 13.11 0.58 -0.23
CA LEU A 52 12.50 -0.11 0.92
C LEU A 52 11.44 -1.14 0.52
N PHE A 53 11.07 -1.23 -0.76
CA PHE A 53 10.00 -2.12 -1.20
C PHE A 53 10.47 -3.56 -1.34
N LYS A 54 9.82 -4.49 -0.64
CA LYS A 54 10.04 -5.92 -0.83
C LYS A 54 9.53 -6.37 -2.19
N GLY A 55 10.34 -7.10 -2.96
CA GLY A 55 10.05 -7.58 -4.32
C GLY A 55 10.09 -6.47 -5.38
N CYS A 56 9.44 -5.33 -5.15
CA CYS A 56 9.45 -4.22 -6.11
C CYS A 56 10.72 -3.36 -6.08
N GLY A 57 11.47 -3.34 -4.97
CA GLY A 57 12.72 -2.57 -4.83
C GLY A 57 13.94 -3.24 -5.46
N GLU A 58 13.87 -4.56 -5.68
CA GLU A 58 14.89 -5.36 -6.35
C GLU A 58 14.58 -5.54 -7.86
N CYS A 59 13.39 -5.11 -8.30
CA CYS A 59 12.95 -5.22 -9.68
C CYS A 59 13.67 -4.21 -10.58
N GLU A 60 14.04 -4.62 -11.80
CA GLU A 60 14.67 -3.75 -12.80
C GLU A 60 13.80 -2.54 -13.15
N TYR A 61 12.47 -2.70 -13.09
CA TYR A 61 11.48 -1.66 -13.36
C TYR A 61 11.16 -0.78 -12.15
N LYS A 62 11.95 -0.83 -11.06
CA LYS A 62 11.65 -0.10 -9.82
C LYS A 62 11.46 1.40 -10.02
N TYR A 63 12.21 2.03 -10.93
CA TYR A 63 12.09 3.46 -11.23
C TYR A 63 10.94 3.81 -12.18
N ILE A 64 10.31 2.81 -12.81
CA ILE A 64 9.21 2.99 -13.75
C ILE A 64 7.87 2.64 -13.09
N CYS A 65 7.72 1.41 -12.56
CA CYS A 65 6.43 0.88 -12.13
C CYS A 65 6.21 0.94 -10.61
N GLY A 66 7.13 0.45 -9.78
CA GLY A 66 7.01 0.47 -8.32
C GLY A 66 5.81 -0.30 -7.70
N GLY A 67 4.84 -0.77 -8.49
CA GLY A 67 3.67 -1.55 -8.07
C GLY A 67 2.59 -0.75 -7.32
N CYS A 68 1.40 -1.34 -7.22
CA CYS A 68 0.27 -0.74 -6.53
C CYS A 68 0.40 -0.90 -5.00
N ARG A 69 0.66 0.22 -4.31
CA ARG A 69 0.79 0.25 -2.84
C ARG A 69 -0.50 -0.07 -2.12
N ALA A 70 -1.65 0.25 -2.71
CA ALA A 70 -2.95 -0.11 -2.17
C ALA A 70 -3.13 -1.63 -2.11
N ARG A 71 -2.66 -2.38 -3.11
CA ARG A 71 -2.70 -3.85 -3.09
C ARG A 71 -1.75 -4.42 -2.04
N ALA A 72 -0.51 -3.92 -1.98
CA ALA A 72 0.44 -4.33 -0.95
C ALA A 72 -0.15 -4.14 0.47
N TYR A 73 -0.81 -3.00 0.72
CA TYR A 73 -1.50 -2.76 1.97
C TYR A 73 -2.71 -3.69 2.18
N ALA A 74 -3.57 -3.88 1.18
CA ALA A 74 -4.77 -4.71 1.31
C ALA A 74 -4.46 -6.20 1.59
N TYR A 75 -3.41 -6.75 0.97
CA TYR A 75 -3.06 -8.17 1.12
C TYR A 75 -2.10 -8.45 2.28
N PHE A 76 -1.13 -7.56 2.53
CA PHE A 76 -0.08 -7.80 3.51
C PHE A 76 -0.14 -6.86 4.72
N ASN A 77 -1.11 -5.93 4.78
CA ASN A 77 -1.15 -4.83 5.75
C ASN A 77 0.16 -4.03 5.83
N ASN A 78 0.93 -4.02 4.73
CA ASN A 78 2.24 -3.38 4.67
C ASN A 78 2.41 -2.61 3.36
N LEU A 79 2.62 -1.29 3.46
CA LEU A 79 2.84 -0.41 2.31
C LEU A 79 4.13 -0.73 1.53
N GLN A 80 5.14 -1.24 2.23
CA GLN A 80 6.43 -1.62 1.65
C GLN A 80 6.41 -3.07 1.14
N GLY A 81 5.28 -3.76 1.23
CA GLY A 81 5.10 -5.11 0.73
C GLY A 81 5.18 -5.19 -0.80
N PRO A 82 5.32 -6.41 -1.33
CA PRO A 82 5.24 -6.65 -2.77
C PRO A 82 3.80 -6.42 -3.26
N ASP A 83 3.66 -6.04 -4.53
CA ASP A 83 2.36 -6.02 -5.19
C ASP A 83 2.11 -7.41 -5.81
N PRO A 84 1.16 -8.21 -5.28
CA PRO A 84 0.90 -9.56 -5.77
C PRO A 84 0.19 -9.59 -7.13
N GLY A 85 -0.34 -8.44 -7.58
CA GLY A 85 -0.96 -8.34 -8.90
C GLY A 85 0.03 -8.16 -10.04
N CYS A 86 1.32 -8.04 -9.76
CA CYS A 86 2.37 -7.94 -10.76
C CYS A 86 2.84 -9.35 -11.17
N SER A 87 2.97 -9.59 -12.48
CA SER A 87 3.45 -10.89 -13.01
C SER A 87 4.83 -11.29 -12.49
N ILE A 88 5.71 -10.32 -12.19
CA ILE A 88 7.06 -10.58 -11.63
C ILE A 88 6.97 -11.08 -10.18
N ASN A 89 5.93 -10.69 -9.45
CA ASN A 89 5.73 -11.02 -8.04
C ASN A 89 4.84 -12.25 -7.83
N GLN A 90 4.76 -13.15 -8.81
CA GLN A 90 3.87 -14.32 -8.76
C GLN A 90 4.05 -15.18 -7.49
N LYS A 91 5.30 -15.32 -7.00
CA LYS A 91 5.59 -16.02 -5.73
C LYS A 91 4.76 -15.50 -4.55
N TYR A 92 4.62 -14.19 -4.43
CA TYR A 92 3.87 -13.55 -3.35
C TYR A 92 2.36 -13.73 -3.51
N TRP A 93 1.88 -13.86 -4.75
CA TRP A 93 0.48 -14.21 -5.00
C TRP A 93 0.14 -15.64 -4.57
N GLU A 94 1.08 -16.57 -4.75
CA GLU A 94 0.92 -17.96 -4.28
C GLU A 94 0.90 -18.05 -2.75
N GLU A 95 1.77 -17.31 -2.06
CA GLU A 95 1.76 -17.18 -0.58
C GLU A 95 0.42 -16.64 -0.06
N VAL A 96 -0.11 -15.59 -0.70
CA VAL A 96 -1.42 -15.01 -0.34
C VAL A 96 -2.54 -16.01 -0.56
N LYS A 97 -2.57 -16.70 -1.71
CA LYS A 97 -3.57 -17.74 -2.00
C LYS A 97 -3.52 -18.86 -0.96
N SER A 98 -2.33 -19.35 -0.62
CA SER A 98 -2.16 -20.36 0.42
C SER A 98 -2.73 -19.90 1.77
N SER A 99 -2.44 -18.66 2.15
CA SER A 99 -2.94 -18.07 3.40
C SER A 99 -4.46 -17.86 3.40
N GLN A 100 -5.05 -17.47 2.26
CA GLN A 100 -6.49 -17.32 2.10
C GLN A 100 -7.22 -18.66 2.12
N ILE A 101 -6.64 -19.71 1.51
CA ILE A 101 -7.19 -21.07 1.56
C ILE A 101 -7.25 -21.58 3.01
N ILE A 102 -6.22 -21.29 3.83
CA ILE A 102 -6.22 -21.64 5.26
C ILE A 102 -7.29 -20.84 6.04
N GLY A 103 -7.50 -19.57 5.68
CA GLY A 103 -8.56 -18.73 6.28
C GLY A 103 -9.97 -19.17 5.90
N GLN A 104 -10.20 -19.57 4.65
CA GLN A 104 -11.48 -20.11 4.18
C GLN A 104 -11.77 -21.50 4.75
N ALA A 105 -10.75 -22.36 4.85
CA ALA A 105 -10.89 -23.68 5.47
C ALA A 105 -11.34 -23.59 6.94
N ARG A 106 -10.91 -22.56 7.68
CA ARG A 106 -11.37 -22.32 9.07
C ARG A 106 -12.83 -21.86 9.16
N LEU A 107 -13.33 -21.12 8.17
CA LEU A 107 -14.73 -20.64 8.14
C LEU A 107 -15.73 -21.74 7.74
N THR A 108 -15.32 -22.70 6.91
CA THR A 108 -16.19 -23.83 6.53
C THR A 108 -16.40 -24.87 7.64
N VAL A 109 -15.55 -24.91 8.67
CA VAL A 109 -15.72 -25.87 9.79
C VAL A 109 -16.73 -25.38 10.85
N GLN A 110 -17.09 -24.10 10.86
CA GLN A 110 -18.10 -23.54 11.79
C GLN A 110 -19.53 -23.44 11.20
N GLY A 111 -19.75 -23.94 9.98
CA GLY A 111 -21.03 -23.86 9.27
C GLY A 111 -21.85 -25.14 9.19
N HIS A 112 -21.63 -26.11 10.08
CA HIS A 112 -22.50 -27.29 10.22
C HIS A 112 -23.02 -27.40 11.65
N ARG A 113 -24.04 -26.59 11.95
CA ARG A 113 -25.11 -26.96 12.86
C ARG A 113 -26.40 -26.26 12.46
#